data_AF-A0A5F4WEU6-F1
#
_entry.id   AF-A0A5F4WEU6-F1
#
_cell.length_a   1.000
_cell.length_b   1.000
_cell.length_c   1.000
_cell.angle_alpha   90.00
_cell.angle_beta   90.00
_cell.angle_gamma   90.00
#
_symmetry.space_group_name_H-M   'P 1'
#
loop_
_entity.id
_entity.type
_entity.pdbx_description
1 polymer ?
#
loop_
_entity_poly.entity_id
_entity_poly.type
_entity_poly.pdbx_seq_one_letter_code
_entity_poly.pdbx_strand_id
1 'polypeptide(L)'
;MSGDWDRQGPVDGDTDQQEMIPSKKSAVLVDGVVLNGPTTDAKAGEKFVEEACRLIMEEVVLKATDVNEKVCEWRPPEQLKQLLDLEMRDSGEPPHRLLELCRDVIRYSVKTNHPRFFNQLYAGLDYYSLVARFMTEALNPSVYTYEVSPVFLLVEEAVLKKMIEFIGWKEGDGIFNPGGSVSNMYAINLARYKYHPDIKEKGLFGLPRLILFTSAECHYSMKKAASFLGIGTENVCFVETDGRGKMIPEELEKKVCQARKEGAAPFLVCATSGTTVLGAFDPLDEIADICERHSLWLHVDASWGGSALMSRKHRKLLHGIHRADSVAWNPHKMLMAGIQCCALLVKDNSDLLKECYSAKASYLFQQDKFYDVSYDTGDKSIQCSRRPDAFKFWMTWKALGTLGLEERVNRALALSRSFRFCIFLIFSCHCHTRSVCLSPLAMILRPPQPCGPVSPIKTFLPSLGYISLSAAWKWTNTVN
;
A
#
# COMPACT_ATOMS: atom_id res chain seq x y z
N MET A 1 41.31 -63.70 14.06
CA MET A 1 40.95 -64.84 14.92
C MET A 1 39.46 -64.68 15.21
N SER A 2 38.59 -65.20 14.32
CA SER A 2 38.01 -66.57 14.36
C SER A 2 37.04 -66.73 15.54
N GLY A 3 35.76 -67.03 15.36
CA GLY A 3 35.09 -67.47 14.15
C GLY A 3 33.57 -67.61 14.33
N ASP A 4 32.93 -67.87 13.20
CA ASP A 4 31.57 -68.38 13.05
C ASP A 4 31.43 -69.78 13.65
N TRP A 5 30.22 -70.07 14.14
CA TRP A 5 29.67 -71.42 14.18
C TRP A 5 28.29 -71.43 13.53
N ASP A 6 28.08 -72.50 12.80
CA ASP A 6 27.12 -72.73 11.72
C ASP A 6 26.16 -73.86 12.12
N ARG A 7 25.05 -74.02 11.37
CA ARG A 7 24.09 -75.18 11.27
C ARG A 7 22.89 -75.18 12.25
N GLN A 8 21.65 -75.56 11.89
CA GLN A 8 21.01 -76.23 10.73
C GLN A 8 19.45 -76.08 10.84
N GLY A 9 18.69 -76.13 9.73
CA GLY A 9 17.20 -75.98 9.62
C GLY A 9 16.35 -77.17 10.15
N PRO A 10 15.02 -77.35 9.82
CA PRO A 10 14.35 -77.07 8.53
C PRO A 10 12.85 -76.57 8.53
N VAL A 11 12.43 -76.00 7.38
CA VAL A 11 11.19 -76.19 6.55
C VAL A 11 9.75 -75.90 7.08
N ASP A 12 9.08 -75.00 6.32
CA ASP A 12 7.66 -74.78 5.94
C ASP A 12 6.48 -74.72 6.94
N GLY A 13 5.64 -73.68 6.76
CA GLY A 13 4.31 -73.57 7.37
C GLY A 13 3.61 -72.21 7.16
N ASP A 14 2.92 -72.10 6.03
CA ASP A 14 1.75 -71.26 5.66
C ASP A 14 1.19 -70.11 6.57
N THR A 15 0.94 -68.98 5.89
CA THR A 15 -0.18 -68.00 6.03
C THR A 15 -0.76 -67.65 7.40
N ASP A 16 -0.56 -66.40 7.85
CA ASP A 16 -1.64 -65.40 8.02
C ASP A 16 -1.06 -64.03 8.43
N GLN A 17 -0.96 -63.09 7.50
CA GLN A 17 -0.77 -61.68 7.82
C GLN A 17 -2.14 -61.03 7.96
N GLN A 18 -2.67 -60.99 9.18
CA GLN A 18 -3.80 -60.11 9.50
C GLN A 18 -3.33 -58.65 9.43
N GLU A 19 -3.68 -57.98 8.33
CA GLU A 19 -3.68 -56.52 8.24
C GLU A 19 -4.52 -55.95 9.39
N MET A 20 -3.87 -55.23 10.32
CA MET A 20 -4.55 -54.43 11.33
C MET A 20 -5.27 -53.27 10.65
N ILE A 21 -6.56 -53.45 10.37
CA ILE A 21 -7.49 -52.38 9.99
C ILE A 21 -7.51 -51.34 11.13
N PRO A 22 -7.28 -50.04 10.87
CA PRO A 22 -7.39 -49.02 11.91
C PRO A 22 -8.84 -48.97 12.40
N SER A 23 -9.04 -49.27 13.69
CA SER A 23 -10.30 -49.11 14.40
C SER A 23 -10.86 -47.71 14.17
N LYS A 24 -12.00 -47.62 13.46
CA LYS A 24 -12.83 -46.41 13.39
C LYS A 24 -13.27 -46.09 14.81
N LYS A 25 -12.62 -45.10 15.45
CA LYS A 25 -13.10 -44.53 16.72
C LYS A 25 -14.57 -44.15 16.56
N SER A 26 -15.44 -44.68 17.42
CA SER A 26 -16.87 -44.40 17.44
C SER A 26 -17.13 -42.90 17.65
N ALA A 27 -18.12 -42.35 16.93
CA ALA A 27 -18.53 -40.95 17.08
C ALA A 27 -19.02 -40.66 18.51
N VAL A 28 -18.47 -39.62 19.12
CA VAL A 28 -18.85 -38.99 20.39
C VAL A 28 -19.83 -37.91 20.00
N LEU A 29 -21.07 -38.05 20.46
CA LEU A 29 -22.14 -37.10 20.21
C LEU A 29 -22.43 -36.31 21.48
N VAL A 30 -22.52 -34.98 21.38
CA VAL A 30 -23.10 -34.11 22.41
C VAL A 30 -24.17 -33.27 21.74
N ASP A 31 -25.39 -33.30 22.27
CA ASP A 31 -26.57 -32.63 21.71
C ASP A 31 -26.83 -32.94 20.22
N GLY A 32 -26.50 -34.18 19.79
CA GLY A 32 -26.62 -34.61 18.39
C GLY A 32 -25.50 -34.13 17.48
N VAL A 33 -24.49 -33.44 18.02
CA VAL A 33 -23.29 -32.96 17.29
C VAL A 33 -22.14 -33.93 17.49
N VAL A 34 -21.53 -34.38 16.40
CA VAL A 34 -20.31 -35.20 16.44
C VAL A 34 -19.14 -34.34 16.91
N LEU A 35 -18.57 -34.68 18.06
CA LEU A 35 -17.45 -33.97 18.68
C LEU A 35 -16.09 -34.52 18.30
N ASN A 36 -16.00 -35.81 17.93
CA ASN A 36 -14.75 -36.45 17.56
C ASN A 36 -14.77 -36.89 16.08
N GLY A 37 -13.67 -36.63 15.40
CA GLY A 37 -13.56 -36.80 13.96
C GLY A 37 -12.80 -35.61 13.38
N PRO A 38 -12.20 -35.77 12.19
CA PRO A 38 -11.59 -34.63 11.52
C PRO A 38 -12.67 -33.59 11.24
N THR A 39 -12.53 -32.38 11.78
CA THR A 39 -13.37 -31.22 11.45
C THR A 39 -13.17 -30.78 10.00
N THR A 40 -12.09 -31.22 9.36
CA THR A 40 -11.72 -30.89 7.98
C THR A 40 -11.02 -32.08 7.30
N ASP A 41 -11.26 -32.28 6.01
CA ASP A 41 -10.45 -33.19 5.18
C ASP A 41 -9.12 -32.50 4.81
N ALA A 42 -8.11 -32.71 5.66
CA ALA A 42 -6.80 -32.07 5.50
C ALA A 42 -6.12 -32.43 4.16
N LYS A 43 -6.23 -33.67 3.68
CA LYS A 43 -5.58 -34.11 2.43
C LYS A 43 -6.21 -33.44 1.21
N ALA A 44 -7.55 -33.33 1.20
CA ALA A 44 -8.23 -32.59 0.15
C ALA A 44 -7.82 -31.11 0.15
N GLY A 45 -7.67 -30.51 1.34
CA GLY A 45 -7.18 -29.14 1.51
C GLY A 45 -5.75 -28.94 0.98
N GLU A 46 -4.81 -29.79 1.38
CA GLU A 46 -3.41 -29.77 0.93
C GLU A 46 -3.32 -29.86 -0.61
N LYS A 47 -4.05 -30.81 -1.20
CA LYS A 47 -4.11 -30.97 -2.66
C LYS A 47 -4.66 -29.74 -3.35
N PHE A 48 -5.73 -29.14 -2.81
CA PHE A 48 -6.31 -27.93 -3.38
C PHE A 48 -5.32 -26.76 -3.36
N VAL A 49 -4.57 -26.60 -2.27
CA VAL A 49 -3.50 -25.58 -2.18
C VAL A 49 -2.40 -25.83 -3.22
N GLU A 50 -1.95 -27.08 -3.38
CA GLU A 50 -0.96 -27.43 -4.40
C GLU A 50 -1.44 -27.10 -5.83
N GLU A 51 -2.67 -27.52 -6.17
CA GLU A 51 -3.26 -27.28 -7.48
C GLU A 51 -3.49 -25.79 -7.76
N ALA A 52 -3.94 -25.03 -6.76
CA ALA A 52 -4.09 -23.58 -6.86
C ALA A 52 -2.74 -22.86 -7.02
N CYS A 53 -1.70 -23.28 -6.28
CA CYS A 53 -0.35 -22.73 -6.43
C CYS A 53 0.21 -22.97 -7.83
N ARG A 54 0.03 -24.19 -8.38
CA ARG A 54 0.42 -24.49 -9.76
C ARG A 54 -0.33 -23.62 -10.75
N LEU A 55 -1.64 -23.45 -10.57
CA LEU A 55 -2.45 -22.57 -11.41
C LEU A 55 -1.95 -21.12 -11.40
N ILE A 56 -1.63 -20.57 -10.22
CA ILE A 56 -1.08 -19.21 -10.11
C ILE A 56 0.27 -19.11 -10.83
N MET A 57 1.12 -20.13 -10.71
CA MET A 57 2.40 -20.15 -11.42
C MET A 57 2.21 -20.11 -12.93
N GLU A 58 1.36 -20.99 -13.47
CA GLU A 58 1.10 -21.12 -14.91
C GLU A 58 0.40 -19.89 -15.50
N GLU A 59 -0.65 -19.39 -14.84
CA GLU A 59 -1.55 -18.39 -15.42
C GLU A 59 -1.20 -16.94 -15.04
N VAL A 60 -0.50 -16.74 -13.93
CA VAL A 60 -0.16 -15.39 -13.43
C VAL A 60 1.34 -15.12 -13.52
N VAL A 61 2.17 -15.98 -12.93
CA VAL A 61 3.61 -15.70 -12.77
C VAL A 61 4.35 -15.85 -14.10
N LEU A 62 4.20 -16.98 -14.78
CA LEU A 62 4.89 -17.25 -16.05
C LEU A 62 4.39 -16.34 -17.18
N LYS A 63 3.11 -15.95 -17.15
CA LYS A 63 2.51 -15.03 -18.13
C LYS A 63 2.67 -13.55 -17.77
N ALA A 64 3.28 -13.20 -16.64
CA ALA A 64 3.30 -11.83 -16.13
C ALA A 64 3.94 -10.81 -17.08
N THR A 65 4.95 -11.23 -17.83
CA THR A 65 5.75 -10.35 -18.70
C THR A 65 5.53 -10.60 -20.19
N ASP A 66 4.64 -11.54 -20.54
CA ASP A 66 4.29 -11.80 -21.94
C ASP A 66 3.40 -10.66 -22.46
N VAL A 67 3.92 -9.90 -23.43
CA VAL A 67 3.24 -8.75 -24.02
C VAL A 67 2.23 -9.13 -25.11
N ASN A 68 2.15 -10.41 -25.47
CA ASN A 68 1.17 -10.95 -26.41
C ASN A 68 -0.14 -11.35 -25.72
N GLU A 69 -0.10 -11.49 -24.40
CA GLU A 69 -1.28 -11.67 -23.55
C GLU A 69 -2.12 -10.39 -23.49
N LYS A 70 -3.42 -10.55 -23.20
CA LYS A 70 -4.30 -9.40 -22.93
C LYS A 70 -4.04 -8.85 -21.52
N VAL A 71 -3.99 -7.53 -21.41
CA VAL A 71 -4.02 -6.81 -20.12
C VAL A 71 -5.33 -7.08 -19.36
N CYS A 72 -6.45 -7.20 -20.08
CA CYS A 72 -7.73 -7.59 -19.50
C CYS A 72 -8.63 -8.27 -20.55
N GLU A 73 -9.42 -9.24 -20.10
CA GLU A 73 -10.57 -9.74 -20.85
C GLU A 73 -11.84 -9.03 -20.37
N TRP A 74 -12.11 -7.84 -20.94
CA TRP A 74 -13.22 -7.01 -20.50
C TRP A 74 -14.59 -7.68 -20.71
N ARG A 75 -15.43 -7.64 -19.67
CA ARG A 75 -16.84 -8.04 -19.68
C ARG A 75 -17.68 -6.99 -18.95
N PRO A 76 -18.86 -6.61 -19.46
CA PRO A 76 -19.80 -5.78 -18.70
C PRO A 76 -20.22 -6.48 -17.39
N PRO A 77 -20.60 -5.73 -16.33
CA PRO A 77 -20.92 -6.30 -15.03
C PRO A 77 -21.96 -7.42 -15.06
N GLU A 78 -23.05 -7.27 -15.82
CA GLU A 78 -24.10 -8.30 -15.90
C GLU A 78 -23.62 -9.58 -16.60
N GLN A 79 -22.80 -9.45 -17.64
CA GLN A 79 -22.19 -10.61 -18.28
C GLN A 79 -21.21 -11.31 -17.34
N LEU A 80 -20.41 -10.55 -16.58
CA LEU A 80 -19.43 -11.12 -15.67
C LEU A 80 -20.08 -11.84 -14.48
N LYS A 81 -21.19 -11.32 -13.95
CA LYS A 81 -21.99 -12.01 -12.92
C LYS A 81 -22.47 -13.38 -13.40
N GLN A 82 -22.95 -13.46 -14.63
CA GLN A 82 -23.40 -14.73 -15.23
C GLN A 82 -22.24 -15.71 -15.45
N LEU A 83 -21.06 -15.21 -15.79
CA LEU A 83 -19.87 -16.05 -16.00
C LEU A 83 -19.27 -16.61 -14.71
N LEU A 84 -19.45 -15.94 -13.57
CA LEU A 84 -18.75 -16.27 -12.32
C LEU A 84 -19.56 -17.07 -11.29
N ASP A 85 -20.87 -17.23 -11.47
CA ASP A 85 -21.77 -17.89 -10.50
C ASP A 85 -21.50 -17.46 -9.04
N LEU A 86 -21.64 -16.17 -8.75
CA LEU A 86 -21.23 -15.57 -7.47
C LEU A 86 -22.14 -15.88 -6.27
N GLU A 87 -23.20 -16.68 -6.46
CA GLU A 87 -24.17 -16.99 -5.42
C GLU A 87 -23.58 -17.95 -4.38
N MET A 88 -23.66 -17.57 -3.10
CA MET A 88 -23.25 -18.41 -1.98
C MET A 88 -24.43 -19.27 -1.54
N ARG A 89 -24.35 -20.59 -1.73
CA ARG A 89 -25.42 -21.56 -1.46
C ARG A 89 -25.18 -22.32 -0.14
N ASP A 90 -26.21 -23.03 0.32
CA ASP A 90 -26.16 -23.83 1.57
C ASP A 90 -25.14 -24.98 1.52
N SER A 91 -24.93 -25.56 0.34
CA SER A 91 -23.96 -26.64 0.12
C SER A 91 -22.69 -26.13 -0.56
N GLY A 92 -21.54 -26.66 -0.15
CA GLY A 92 -20.27 -26.41 -0.82
C GLY A 92 -20.20 -27.04 -2.22
N GLU A 93 -19.22 -26.58 -3.00
CA GLU A 93 -18.91 -27.13 -4.33
C GLU A 93 -17.73 -28.11 -4.28
N PRO A 94 -17.67 -29.09 -5.20
CA PRO A 94 -16.55 -30.01 -5.27
C PRO A 94 -15.25 -29.29 -5.70
N PRO A 95 -14.06 -29.77 -5.29
CA PRO A 95 -12.79 -29.08 -5.54
C PRO A 95 -12.49 -28.72 -7.01
N HIS A 96 -12.94 -29.54 -7.98
CA HIS A 96 -12.72 -29.25 -9.39
C HIS A 96 -13.48 -27.99 -9.86
N ARG A 97 -14.70 -27.75 -9.33
CA ARG A 97 -15.45 -26.51 -9.60
C ARG A 97 -14.79 -25.31 -8.95
N LEU A 98 -14.29 -25.45 -7.72
CA LEU A 98 -13.53 -24.40 -7.06
C LEU A 98 -12.26 -24.00 -7.87
N LEU A 99 -11.56 -24.97 -8.46
CA LEU A 99 -10.42 -24.68 -9.34
C LEU A 99 -10.83 -24.00 -10.65
N GLU A 100 -11.98 -24.35 -11.22
CA GLU A 100 -12.54 -23.64 -12.38
C GLU A 100 -12.87 -22.19 -12.03
N LEU A 101 -13.49 -21.94 -10.87
CA LEU A 101 -13.71 -20.60 -10.36
C LEU A 101 -12.39 -19.83 -10.18
N CYS A 102 -11.33 -20.46 -9.66
CA CYS A 102 -10.01 -19.83 -9.59
C CYS A 102 -9.47 -19.43 -10.98
N ARG A 103 -9.65 -20.28 -12.00
CA ARG A 103 -9.25 -19.97 -13.38
C ARG A 103 -10.03 -18.79 -13.93
N ASP A 104 -11.34 -18.76 -13.73
CA ASP A 104 -12.21 -17.68 -14.22
C ASP A 104 -11.90 -16.35 -13.53
N VAL A 105 -11.63 -16.37 -12.21
CA VAL A 105 -11.16 -15.19 -11.48
C VAL A 105 -9.87 -14.66 -12.08
N ILE A 106 -8.88 -15.50 -12.37
CA ILE A 106 -7.62 -15.06 -12.99
C ILE A 106 -7.86 -14.51 -14.40
N ARG A 107 -8.66 -15.23 -15.21
CA ARG A 107 -8.92 -14.90 -16.62
C ARG A 107 -9.59 -13.54 -16.79
N TYR A 108 -10.63 -13.27 -15.99
CA TYR A 108 -11.42 -12.04 -16.13
C TYR A 108 -10.89 -10.87 -15.28
N SER A 109 -9.90 -11.12 -14.41
CA SER A 109 -9.22 -10.05 -13.67
C SER A 109 -8.25 -9.26 -14.55
N VAL A 110 -8.02 -8.00 -14.19
CA VAL A 110 -7.01 -7.17 -14.85
C VAL A 110 -5.61 -7.64 -14.47
N LYS A 111 -4.74 -7.87 -15.46
CA LYS A 111 -3.34 -8.24 -15.27
C LYS A 111 -2.50 -7.02 -14.90
N THR A 112 -2.56 -6.58 -13.64
CA THR A 112 -1.80 -5.40 -13.15
C THR A 112 -0.28 -5.59 -13.24
N ASN A 113 0.16 -6.83 -13.33
CA ASN A 113 1.52 -7.29 -13.55
C ASN A 113 2.02 -7.08 -15.00
N HIS A 114 1.11 -6.91 -15.97
CA HIS A 114 1.44 -6.82 -17.38
C HIS A 114 2.26 -5.55 -17.70
N PRO A 115 3.33 -5.60 -18.54
CA PRO A 115 4.20 -4.45 -18.81
C PRO A 115 3.51 -3.26 -19.49
N ARG A 116 2.33 -3.48 -20.09
CA ARG A 116 1.48 -2.44 -20.71
C ARG A 116 0.32 -1.95 -19.82
N PHE A 117 0.37 -2.27 -18.52
CA PHE A 117 -0.55 -1.72 -17.53
C PHE A 117 0.00 -0.42 -16.94
N PHE A 118 -0.60 0.71 -17.31
CA PHE A 118 -0.21 2.06 -16.89
C PHE A 118 -1.40 2.85 -16.30
N ASN A 119 -2.44 2.14 -15.85
CA ASN A 119 -3.69 2.76 -15.42
C ASN A 119 -3.58 3.41 -14.03
N GLN A 120 -2.72 2.85 -13.17
CA GLN A 120 -2.63 3.20 -11.75
C GLN A 120 -1.19 3.59 -11.38
N LEU A 121 -1.01 4.17 -10.19
CA LEU A 121 0.32 4.48 -9.62
C LEU A 121 1.03 3.25 -9.01
N TYR A 122 0.60 2.05 -9.41
CA TYR A 122 1.28 0.79 -9.15
C TYR A 122 1.13 -0.06 -10.41
N ALA A 123 2.13 -0.88 -10.70
CA ALA A 123 2.13 -1.82 -11.82
C ALA A 123 3.23 -2.86 -11.61
N GLY A 124 3.15 -3.94 -12.38
CA GLY A 124 4.16 -5.00 -12.40
C GLY A 124 4.03 -5.99 -11.24
N LEU A 125 4.93 -6.96 -11.24
CA LEU A 125 5.03 -8.02 -10.25
C LEU A 125 6.47 -8.12 -9.78
N ASP A 126 6.73 -7.80 -8.51
CA ASP A 126 8.00 -8.16 -7.89
C ASP A 126 7.89 -9.57 -7.29
N TYR A 127 8.73 -10.49 -7.77
CA TYR A 127 8.67 -11.90 -7.42
C TYR A 127 9.08 -12.16 -5.95
N TYR A 128 10.02 -11.39 -5.41
CA TYR A 128 10.45 -11.52 -4.01
C TYR A 128 9.36 -11.04 -3.05
N SER A 129 8.74 -9.90 -3.36
CA SER A 129 7.53 -9.43 -2.68
C SER A 129 6.38 -10.45 -2.79
N LEU A 130 6.19 -11.10 -3.95
CA LEU A 130 5.14 -12.11 -4.12
C LEU A 130 5.32 -13.30 -3.16
N VAL A 131 6.53 -13.85 -3.09
CA VAL A 131 6.82 -14.96 -2.16
C VAL A 131 6.60 -14.51 -0.71
N ALA A 132 7.08 -13.32 -0.34
CA ALA A 132 6.83 -12.79 1.00
C ALA A 132 5.33 -12.61 1.30
N ARG A 133 4.53 -12.22 0.31
CA ARG A 133 3.06 -12.17 0.45
C ARG A 133 2.47 -13.55 0.69
N PHE A 134 2.88 -14.59 -0.04
CA PHE A 134 2.42 -15.96 0.20
C PHE A 134 2.79 -16.44 1.61
N MET A 135 4.01 -16.16 2.07
CA MET A 135 4.43 -16.49 3.44
C MET A 135 3.57 -15.77 4.50
N THR A 136 3.29 -14.48 4.31
CA THR A 136 2.39 -13.74 5.20
C THR A 136 0.99 -14.35 5.23
N GLU A 137 0.42 -14.71 4.08
CA GLU A 137 -0.92 -15.31 4.03
C GLU A 137 -0.97 -16.70 4.65
N ALA A 138 0.07 -17.52 4.46
CA ALA A 138 0.16 -18.85 5.04
C ALA A 138 0.30 -18.82 6.57
N LEU A 139 1.06 -17.86 7.11
CA LEU A 139 1.27 -17.70 8.56
C LEU A 139 0.12 -16.95 9.26
N ASN A 140 -0.64 -16.16 8.51
CA ASN A 140 -1.76 -15.33 8.98
C ASN A 140 -1.49 -14.58 10.32
N PRO A 141 -0.39 -13.82 10.43
CA PRO A 141 0.00 -13.16 11.67
C PRO A 141 -0.75 -11.83 11.89
N SER A 142 -0.69 -11.31 13.12
CA SER A 142 -1.11 -9.94 13.43
C SER A 142 -0.06 -9.20 14.27
N VAL A 143 0.35 -8.01 13.80
CA VAL A 143 1.47 -7.21 14.36
C VAL A 143 1.02 -6.19 15.40
N TYR A 144 0.46 -6.68 16.52
CA TYR A 144 0.16 -5.86 17.71
C TYR A 144 1.16 -6.08 18.86
N THR A 145 1.57 -7.33 19.11
CA THR A 145 2.47 -7.70 20.22
C THR A 145 3.58 -8.63 19.75
N TYR A 146 4.72 -8.56 20.42
CA TYR A 146 5.92 -9.34 20.12
C TYR A 146 5.71 -10.83 20.35
N GLU A 147 4.91 -11.23 21.33
CA GLU A 147 4.63 -12.66 21.57
C GLU A 147 3.91 -13.36 20.42
N VAL A 148 3.12 -12.63 19.61
CA VAL A 148 2.34 -13.18 18.48
C VAL A 148 3.09 -13.03 17.16
N SER A 149 3.86 -11.95 16.99
CA SER A 149 4.54 -11.64 15.72
C SER A 149 5.98 -11.15 15.90
N PRO A 150 6.86 -11.93 16.58
CA PRO A 150 8.18 -11.45 16.98
C PRO A 150 9.05 -11.08 15.77
N VAL A 151 9.08 -11.94 14.76
CA VAL A 151 9.87 -11.71 13.53
C VAL A 151 9.35 -10.49 12.77
N PHE A 152 8.02 -10.36 12.64
CA PHE A 152 7.44 -9.30 11.82
C PHE A 152 7.56 -7.91 12.45
N LEU A 153 7.53 -7.80 13.78
CA LEU A 153 7.78 -6.53 14.47
C LEU A 153 9.23 -6.08 14.33
N LEU A 154 10.20 -6.99 14.46
CA LEU A 154 11.62 -6.68 14.22
C LEU A 154 11.88 -6.28 12.76
N VAL A 155 11.19 -6.92 11.81
CA VAL A 155 11.26 -6.54 10.39
C VAL A 155 10.68 -5.15 10.17
N GLU A 156 9.52 -4.84 10.76
CA GLU A 156 8.90 -3.52 10.64
C GLU A 156 9.80 -2.42 11.23
N GLU A 157 10.37 -2.64 12.42
CA GLU A 157 11.33 -1.73 13.04
C GLU A 157 12.53 -1.47 12.11
N ALA A 158 13.13 -2.54 11.54
CA ALA A 158 14.27 -2.42 10.65
C ALA A 158 13.93 -1.63 9.37
N VAL A 159 12.75 -1.84 8.79
CA VAL A 159 12.29 -1.12 7.60
C VAL A 159 12.02 0.35 7.92
N LEU A 160 11.32 0.64 9.02
CA LEU A 160 11.01 2.01 9.43
C LEU A 160 12.30 2.81 9.70
N LYS A 161 13.24 2.25 10.48
CA LYS A 161 14.56 2.85 10.71
C LYS A 161 15.25 3.16 9.39
N LYS A 162 15.22 2.22 8.44
CA LYS A 162 15.84 2.46 7.14
C LYS A 162 15.16 3.57 6.37
N MET A 163 13.82 3.64 6.35
CA MET A 163 13.08 4.70 5.68
C MET A 163 13.34 6.08 6.32
N ILE A 164 13.46 6.16 7.65
CA ILE A 164 13.84 7.36 8.42
C ILE A 164 15.22 7.88 7.98
N GLU A 165 16.21 7.00 7.81
CA GLU A 165 17.53 7.39 7.28
C GLU A 165 17.44 8.04 5.90
N PHE A 166 16.56 7.53 5.01
CA PHE A 166 16.36 8.10 3.67
C PHE A 166 15.68 9.46 3.68
N ILE A 167 14.88 9.75 4.69
CA ILE A 167 14.33 11.10 4.90
C ILE A 167 15.44 12.07 5.36
N GLY A 168 16.46 11.56 6.05
CA GLY A 168 17.57 12.34 6.60
C GLY A 168 17.42 12.65 8.09
N TRP A 169 16.56 11.93 8.80
CA TRP A 169 16.46 11.99 10.25
C TRP A 169 17.45 11.03 10.91
N LYS A 170 17.94 11.37 12.11
CA LYS A 170 18.81 10.49 12.91
C LYS A 170 18.00 9.42 13.65
N GLU A 171 16.85 9.84 14.17
CA GLU A 171 15.92 9.04 14.95
C GLU A 171 14.50 9.42 14.53
N GLY A 172 13.53 8.63 14.96
CA GLY A 172 12.12 8.85 14.72
C GLY A 172 11.33 7.58 15.02
N ASP A 173 10.02 7.67 14.84
CA ASP A 173 9.07 6.58 15.03
C ASP A 173 8.25 6.37 13.75
N GLY A 174 7.46 5.31 13.70
CA GLY A 174 6.58 5.07 12.57
C GLY A 174 5.72 3.84 12.71
N ILE A 175 4.80 3.68 11.76
CA ILE A 175 3.90 2.53 11.69
C ILE A 175 3.44 2.31 10.25
N PHE A 176 3.21 1.05 9.86
CA PHE A 176 2.55 0.74 8.59
C PHE A 176 1.03 0.79 8.72
N ASN A 177 0.37 1.39 7.72
CA ASN A 177 -1.08 1.59 7.68
C ASN A 177 -1.71 0.96 6.42
N PRO A 178 -3.03 0.64 6.46
CA PRO A 178 -3.78 0.08 5.35
C PRO A 178 -4.14 1.17 4.31
N GLY A 179 -3.12 1.77 3.71
CA GLY A 179 -3.24 2.81 2.68
C GLY A 179 -2.67 4.15 3.11
N GLY A 180 -2.00 4.85 2.18
CA GLY A 180 -1.46 6.19 2.45
C GLY A 180 -2.54 7.23 2.81
N SER A 181 -3.81 6.99 2.44
CA SER A 181 -4.92 7.82 2.93
C SER A 181 -5.08 7.76 4.45
N VAL A 182 -4.85 6.57 5.04
CA VAL A 182 -4.85 6.37 6.49
C VAL A 182 -3.58 6.96 7.11
N SER A 183 -2.41 6.83 6.46
CA SER A 183 -1.19 7.51 6.92
C SER A 183 -1.36 9.03 7.00
N ASN A 184 -1.98 9.66 6.00
CA ASN A 184 -2.31 11.09 6.01
C ASN A 184 -3.32 11.41 7.14
N MET A 185 -4.31 10.55 7.39
CA MET A 185 -5.26 10.72 8.49
C MET A 185 -4.57 10.64 9.86
N TYR A 186 -3.63 9.71 10.03
CA TYR A 186 -2.82 9.61 11.24
C TYR A 186 -1.98 10.87 11.45
N ALA A 187 -1.35 11.39 10.39
CA ALA A 187 -0.55 12.61 10.48
C ALA A 187 -1.39 13.81 10.94
N ILE A 188 -2.61 13.96 10.39
CA ILE A 188 -3.54 15.02 10.81
C ILE A 188 -3.95 14.84 12.28
N ASN A 189 -4.27 13.61 12.69
CA ASN A 189 -4.65 13.36 14.07
C ASN A 189 -3.49 13.57 15.06
N LEU A 190 -2.26 13.18 14.70
CA LEU A 190 -1.06 13.42 15.51
C LEU A 190 -0.76 14.91 15.65
N ALA A 191 -0.82 15.67 14.56
CA ALA A 191 -0.63 17.11 14.60
C ALA A 191 -1.68 17.79 15.49
N ARG A 192 -2.93 17.31 15.42
CA ARG A 192 -4.02 17.76 16.29
C ARG A 192 -3.77 17.42 17.76
N TYR A 193 -3.32 16.21 18.06
CA TYR A 193 -2.98 15.79 19.42
C TYR A 193 -1.79 16.58 19.97
N LYS A 194 -0.75 16.81 19.16
CA LYS A 194 0.41 17.65 19.55
C LYS A 194 -0.01 19.09 19.81
N TYR A 195 -0.95 19.62 19.03
CA TYR A 195 -1.50 20.97 19.20
C TYR A 195 -2.37 21.09 20.46
N HIS A 196 -3.24 20.11 20.72
CA HIS A 196 -4.12 20.11 21.89
C HIS A 196 -4.46 18.67 22.32
N PRO A 197 -3.70 18.07 23.26
CA PRO A 197 -3.83 16.65 23.61
C PRO A 197 -5.18 16.31 24.24
N ASP A 198 -5.79 17.26 24.95
CA ASP A 198 -7.13 17.13 25.55
C ASP A 198 -8.22 16.79 24.51
N ILE A 199 -8.01 17.04 23.22
CA ILE A 199 -8.94 16.63 22.14
C ILE A 199 -9.21 15.12 22.20
N LYS A 200 -8.21 14.33 22.62
CA LYS A 200 -8.34 12.88 22.74
C LYS A 200 -9.51 12.48 23.65
N GLU A 201 -9.73 13.23 24.73
CA GLU A 201 -10.76 12.93 25.74
C GLU A 201 -12.00 13.82 25.61
N LYS A 202 -11.81 15.13 25.38
CA LYS A 202 -12.88 16.14 25.37
C LYS A 202 -13.52 16.35 23.98
N GLY A 203 -12.87 15.85 22.93
CA GLY A 203 -13.27 16.11 21.55
C GLY A 203 -12.97 17.54 21.10
N LEU A 204 -13.55 17.93 19.96
CA LEU A 204 -13.33 19.26 19.34
C LEU A 204 -14.28 20.36 19.86
N PHE A 205 -15.31 20.00 20.63
CA PHE A 205 -16.32 20.94 21.07
C PHE A 205 -15.71 22.00 22.01
N GLY A 206 -16.02 23.26 21.76
CA GLY A 206 -15.50 24.40 22.55
C GLY A 206 -14.11 24.88 22.17
N LEU A 207 -13.43 24.25 21.20
CA LEU A 207 -12.16 24.71 20.65
C LEU A 207 -12.37 25.72 19.51
N PRO A 208 -11.39 26.60 19.24
CA PRO A 208 -11.39 27.41 18.02
C PRO A 208 -11.35 26.50 16.79
N ARG A 209 -11.83 27.06 15.67
CA ARG A 209 -11.88 26.36 14.37
C ARG A 209 -10.47 25.96 13.92
N LEU A 210 -10.13 24.68 14.00
CA LEU A 210 -8.85 24.16 13.54
C LEU A 210 -8.76 24.21 12.02
N ILE A 211 -7.66 24.73 11.47
CA ILE A 211 -7.45 24.83 10.01
C ILE A 211 -6.20 24.07 9.61
N LEU A 212 -6.32 23.26 8.55
CA LEU A 212 -5.18 22.65 7.88
C LEU A 212 -5.05 23.18 6.45
N PHE A 213 -3.81 23.35 6.00
CA PHE A 213 -3.48 23.88 4.68
C PHE A 213 -2.90 22.78 3.81
N THR A 214 -3.29 22.73 2.54
CA THR A 214 -2.72 21.79 1.58
C THR A 214 -2.82 22.32 0.15
N SER A 215 -2.05 21.75 -0.77
CA SER A 215 -2.04 22.17 -2.18
C SER A 215 -3.40 21.90 -2.83
N ALA A 216 -3.82 22.76 -3.76
CA ALA A 216 -4.97 22.47 -4.62
C ALA A 216 -4.82 21.15 -5.43
N GLU A 217 -3.57 20.68 -5.62
CA GLU A 217 -3.24 19.42 -6.29
C GLU A 217 -3.01 18.25 -5.31
N CYS A 218 -3.34 18.41 -4.02
CA CYS A 218 -3.17 17.39 -3.01
C CYS A 218 -4.02 16.14 -3.29
N HIS A 219 -3.68 15.04 -2.63
CA HIS A 219 -4.54 13.86 -2.66
C HIS A 219 -5.87 14.13 -1.93
N TYR A 220 -6.98 13.62 -2.46
CA TYR A 220 -8.32 13.83 -1.90
C TYR A 220 -8.49 13.28 -0.47
N SER A 221 -7.57 12.44 0.01
CA SER A 221 -7.58 11.93 1.37
C SER A 221 -7.54 13.04 2.42
N MET A 222 -6.97 14.21 2.12
CA MET A 222 -6.95 15.34 3.04
C MET A 222 -8.37 15.79 3.42
N LYS A 223 -9.25 15.91 2.40
CA LYS A 223 -10.69 16.19 2.61
C LYS A 223 -11.39 15.08 3.37
N LYS A 224 -11.14 13.82 2.98
CA LYS A 224 -11.76 12.66 3.65
C LYS A 224 -11.36 12.60 5.13
N ALA A 225 -10.08 12.78 5.43
CA ALA A 225 -9.57 12.77 6.79
C ALA A 225 -10.10 13.94 7.62
N ALA A 226 -10.16 15.16 7.06
CA ALA A 226 -10.75 16.30 7.77
C ALA A 226 -12.22 16.06 8.12
N SER A 227 -13.01 15.49 7.20
CA SER A 227 -14.39 15.10 7.47
C SER A 227 -14.46 14.02 8.55
N PHE A 228 -13.66 12.97 8.42
CA PHE A 228 -13.69 11.81 9.33
C PHE A 228 -13.25 12.16 10.75
N LEU A 229 -12.26 13.04 10.89
CA LEU A 229 -11.74 13.49 12.18
C LEU A 229 -12.61 14.58 12.84
N GLY A 230 -13.72 14.99 12.22
CA GLY A 230 -14.62 16.02 12.76
C GLY A 230 -14.09 17.46 12.62
N ILE A 231 -13.03 17.68 11.82
CA ILE A 231 -12.50 19.01 11.51
C ILE A 231 -13.41 19.73 10.49
N GLY A 232 -14.01 18.98 9.57
CA GLY A 232 -14.88 19.51 8.52
C GLY A 232 -14.12 19.96 7.27
N THR A 233 -14.70 19.74 6.09
CA THR A 233 -14.03 20.01 4.80
C THR A 233 -13.87 21.49 4.48
N GLU A 234 -14.68 22.37 5.08
CA GLU A 234 -14.55 23.83 4.95
C GLU A 234 -13.27 24.35 5.65
N ASN A 235 -12.70 23.55 6.54
CA ASN A 235 -11.49 23.86 7.29
C ASN A 235 -10.23 23.25 6.65
N VAL A 236 -10.37 22.70 5.44
CA VAL A 236 -9.26 22.32 4.56
C VAL A 236 -9.00 23.47 3.60
N CYS A 237 -8.01 24.29 3.93
CA CYS A 237 -7.66 25.46 3.15
C CYS A 237 -6.73 25.07 1.99
N PHE A 238 -7.23 25.16 0.76
CA PHE A 238 -6.44 24.90 -0.43
C PHE A 238 -5.56 26.10 -0.76
N VAL A 239 -4.26 25.87 -0.87
CA VAL A 239 -3.26 26.83 -1.35
C VAL A 239 -3.14 26.71 -2.86
N GLU A 240 -3.10 27.85 -3.53
CA GLU A 240 -2.93 27.97 -4.98
C GLU A 240 -1.60 27.35 -5.45
N THR A 241 -1.58 26.93 -6.70
CA THR A 241 -0.42 26.29 -7.32
C THR A 241 0.13 27.07 -8.51
N ASP A 242 1.43 26.97 -8.74
CA ASP A 242 2.11 27.54 -9.90
C ASP A 242 1.72 26.80 -11.21
N GLY A 243 2.20 27.29 -12.36
CA GLY A 243 1.97 26.63 -13.65
C GLY A 243 2.56 25.22 -13.80
N ARG A 244 3.26 24.71 -12.78
CA ARG A 244 3.81 23.34 -12.69
C ARG A 244 3.06 22.48 -11.67
N GLY A 245 2.01 23.01 -11.03
CA GLY A 245 1.21 22.32 -10.02
C GLY A 245 1.87 22.24 -8.65
N LYS A 246 2.84 23.13 -8.36
CA LYS A 246 3.48 23.23 -7.04
C LYS A 246 2.79 24.27 -6.19
N MET A 247 2.60 24.01 -4.90
CA MET A 247 2.12 25.01 -3.93
C MET A 247 2.96 26.28 -4.00
N ILE A 248 2.29 27.44 -3.97
CA ILE A 248 2.93 28.77 -3.91
C ILE A 248 3.11 29.17 -2.44
N PRO A 249 4.35 29.25 -1.90
CA PRO A 249 4.59 29.54 -0.48
C PRO A 249 4.05 30.89 -0.02
N GLU A 250 4.07 31.91 -0.88
CA GLU A 250 3.53 33.23 -0.55
C GLU A 250 2.01 33.20 -0.31
N GLU A 251 1.29 32.35 -1.04
CA GLU A 251 -0.15 32.17 -0.82
C GLU A 251 -0.45 31.34 0.44
N LEU A 252 0.43 30.38 0.78
CA LEU A 252 0.36 29.67 2.05
C LEU A 252 0.50 30.65 3.23
N GLU A 253 1.53 31.50 3.22
CA GLU A 253 1.78 32.51 4.25
C GLU A 253 0.57 33.46 4.42
N LYS A 254 0.00 33.95 3.31
CA LYS A 254 -1.21 34.79 3.32
C LYS A 254 -2.40 34.08 3.98
N LYS A 255 -2.67 32.84 3.60
CA LYS A 255 -3.80 32.06 4.14
C LYS A 255 -3.62 31.72 5.62
N VAL A 256 -2.40 31.42 6.06
CA VAL A 256 -2.08 31.24 7.49
C VAL A 256 -2.38 32.52 8.27
N CYS A 257 -1.88 33.66 7.79
CA CYS A 257 -2.13 34.95 8.41
C CYS A 257 -3.62 35.30 8.45
N GLN A 258 -4.35 35.05 7.37
CA GLN A 258 -5.78 35.29 7.31
C GLN A 258 -6.56 34.43 8.31
N ALA A 259 -6.30 33.12 8.35
CA ALA A 259 -6.97 32.22 9.28
C ALA A 259 -6.78 32.65 10.75
N ARG A 260 -5.57 33.09 11.12
CA ARG A 260 -5.32 33.65 12.46
C ARG A 260 -6.12 34.93 12.72
N LYS A 261 -6.21 35.84 11.75
CA LYS A 261 -7.00 37.09 11.87
C LYS A 261 -8.51 36.81 12.04
N GLU A 262 -9.01 35.72 11.45
CA GLU A 262 -10.39 35.25 11.60
C GLU A 262 -10.66 34.54 12.94
N GLY A 263 -9.67 34.45 13.84
CA GLY A 263 -9.80 33.75 15.12
C GLY A 263 -9.75 32.23 15.00
N ALA A 264 -9.38 31.70 13.83
CA ALA A 264 -9.16 30.27 13.63
C ALA A 264 -7.78 29.84 14.16
N ALA A 265 -7.59 28.53 14.28
CA ALA A 265 -6.38 27.91 14.79
C ALA A 265 -5.69 27.05 13.70
N PRO A 266 -4.82 27.67 12.87
CA PRO A 266 -3.85 26.94 12.05
C PRO A 266 -3.03 25.95 12.88
N PHE A 267 -2.99 24.69 12.47
CA PHE A 267 -2.21 23.67 13.19
C PHE A 267 -1.36 22.76 12.28
N LEU A 268 -1.70 22.63 10.99
CA LEU A 268 -1.00 21.73 10.07
C LEU A 268 -0.90 22.29 8.65
N VAL A 269 0.25 22.08 8.03
CA VAL A 269 0.45 22.18 6.58
C VAL A 269 0.79 20.80 6.03
N CYS A 270 0.06 20.37 5.00
CA CYS A 270 0.35 19.17 4.23
C CYS A 270 0.89 19.54 2.85
N ALA A 271 2.21 19.44 2.69
CA ALA A 271 2.89 19.55 1.40
C ALA A 271 2.87 18.19 0.66
N THR A 272 2.84 18.21 -0.67
CA THR A 272 2.82 17.00 -1.49
C THR A 272 4.15 16.83 -2.25
N SER A 273 4.81 15.70 -2.03
CA SER A 273 5.98 15.27 -2.79
C SER A 273 5.59 14.21 -3.80
N GLY A 274 5.25 14.64 -5.02
CA GLY A 274 4.75 13.80 -6.09
C GLY A 274 3.22 13.75 -6.10
N THR A 275 2.58 14.80 -6.65
CA THR A 275 1.11 14.83 -6.82
C THR A 275 0.63 13.69 -7.73
N THR A 276 -0.61 13.25 -7.53
CA THR A 276 -1.15 12.04 -8.19
C THR A 276 -1.24 12.20 -9.71
N VAL A 277 -1.69 13.37 -10.18
CA VAL A 277 -1.97 13.61 -11.60
C VAL A 277 -0.76 14.16 -12.35
N LEU A 278 -0.06 15.15 -11.77
CA LEU A 278 1.03 15.87 -12.44
C LEU A 278 2.43 15.39 -12.01
N GLY A 279 2.54 14.66 -10.90
CA GLY A 279 3.84 14.32 -10.32
C GLY A 279 4.64 15.54 -9.85
N ALA A 280 3.94 16.61 -9.45
CA ALA A 280 4.56 17.84 -8.96
C ALA A 280 5.14 17.68 -7.55
N PHE A 281 6.15 18.47 -7.21
CA PHE A 281 6.79 18.50 -5.89
C PHE A 281 6.74 19.91 -5.35
N ASP A 282 6.01 20.07 -4.26
CA ASP A 282 5.94 21.32 -3.51
C ASP A 282 7.34 21.71 -2.97
N PRO A 283 7.65 23.02 -2.88
CA PRO A 283 8.95 23.50 -2.42
C PRO A 283 9.08 23.37 -0.89
N LEU A 284 9.60 22.22 -0.42
CA LEU A 284 9.53 21.88 1.01
C LEU A 284 10.33 22.81 1.93
N ASP A 285 11.47 23.35 1.51
CA ASP A 285 12.23 24.28 2.36
C ASP A 285 11.47 25.59 2.61
N GLU A 286 10.91 26.18 1.56
CA GLU A 286 10.14 27.43 1.67
C GLU A 286 8.88 27.22 2.52
N ILE A 287 8.23 26.06 2.38
CA ILE A 287 7.08 25.69 3.21
C ILE A 287 7.51 25.44 4.66
N ALA A 288 8.63 24.76 4.89
CA ALA A 288 9.16 24.52 6.23
C ALA A 288 9.52 25.83 6.95
N ASP A 289 10.09 26.81 6.25
CA ASP A 289 10.35 28.14 6.81
C ASP A 289 9.06 28.81 7.32
N ILE A 290 7.95 28.66 6.59
CA ILE A 290 6.63 29.17 7.01
C ILE A 290 6.11 28.39 8.22
N CYS A 291 6.18 27.06 8.18
CA CYS A 291 5.72 26.22 9.29
C CYS A 291 6.46 26.53 10.59
N GLU A 292 7.78 26.69 10.53
CA GLU A 292 8.61 27.02 11.69
C GLU A 292 8.28 28.41 12.26
N ARG A 293 8.08 29.43 11.41
CA ARG A 293 7.68 30.78 11.85
C ARG A 293 6.32 30.81 12.55
N HIS A 294 5.38 29.97 12.12
CA HIS A 294 4.01 29.95 12.61
C HIS A 294 3.71 28.81 13.57
N SER A 295 4.72 28.02 13.97
CA SER A 295 4.59 26.83 14.80
C SER A 295 3.51 25.86 14.30
N LEU A 296 3.57 25.53 13.01
CA LEU A 296 2.65 24.60 12.34
C LEU A 296 3.33 23.25 12.14
N TRP A 297 2.58 22.17 12.31
CA TRP A 297 3.06 20.84 11.95
C TRP A 297 3.25 20.73 10.44
N LEU A 298 4.44 20.34 9.98
CA LEU A 298 4.70 20.05 8.58
C LEU A 298 4.57 18.55 8.32
N HIS A 299 3.50 18.18 7.62
CA HIS A 299 3.36 16.85 7.04
C HIS A 299 3.74 16.86 5.56
N VAL A 300 4.50 15.87 5.11
CA VAL A 300 4.79 15.65 3.68
C VAL A 300 4.10 14.37 3.21
N ASP A 301 3.09 14.51 2.35
CA ASP A 301 2.54 13.39 1.60
C ASP A 301 3.51 13.02 0.48
N ALA A 302 4.42 12.10 0.78
CA ALA A 302 5.35 11.48 -0.16
C ALA A 302 4.88 10.08 -0.57
N SER A 303 3.57 9.80 -0.47
CA SER A 303 2.99 8.48 -0.77
C SER A 303 3.43 7.98 -2.15
N TRP A 304 3.52 8.88 -3.13
CA TRP A 304 4.02 8.58 -4.46
C TRP A 304 5.50 8.92 -4.64
N GLY A 305 5.88 10.18 -4.42
CA GLY A 305 7.23 10.66 -4.73
C GLY A 305 8.32 10.27 -3.74
N GLY A 306 7.98 9.72 -2.56
CA GLY A 306 8.94 9.31 -1.53
C GLY A 306 9.98 8.33 -2.06
N SER A 307 9.60 7.47 -3.00
CA SER A 307 10.52 6.50 -3.60
C SER A 307 11.65 7.13 -4.42
N ALA A 308 11.55 8.42 -4.79
CA ALA A 308 12.67 9.13 -5.39
C ALA A 308 13.84 9.35 -4.42
N LEU A 309 13.62 9.22 -3.09
CA LEU A 309 14.70 9.23 -2.09
C LEU A 309 15.69 8.07 -2.30
N MET A 310 15.24 6.94 -2.85
CA MET A 310 16.12 5.82 -3.20
C MET A 310 17.17 6.20 -4.26
N SER A 311 16.88 7.20 -5.08
CA SER A 311 17.78 7.63 -6.15
C SER A 311 18.64 8.80 -5.72
N ARG A 312 19.96 8.63 -5.70
CA ARG A 312 20.93 9.70 -5.46
C ARG A 312 20.79 10.84 -6.48
N LYS A 313 20.38 10.51 -7.71
CA LYS A 313 20.15 11.48 -8.80
C LYS A 313 18.87 12.30 -8.61
N HIS A 314 17.84 11.71 -8.01
CA HIS A 314 16.49 12.29 -7.99
C HIS A 314 16.00 12.69 -6.60
N ARG A 315 16.65 12.27 -5.51
CA ARG A 315 16.28 12.61 -4.12
C ARG A 315 16.19 14.11 -3.84
N LYS A 316 16.90 14.94 -4.62
CA LYS A 316 16.80 16.41 -4.57
C LYS A 316 15.41 16.97 -4.88
N LEU A 317 14.51 16.18 -5.47
CA LEU A 317 13.11 16.55 -5.66
C LEU A 317 12.37 16.74 -4.32
N LEU A 318 12.86 16.11 -3.26
CA LEU A 318 12.33 16.18 -1.90
C LEU A 318 13.30 16.94 -0.97
N HIS A 319 14.14 17.83 -1.51
CA HIS A 319 14.99 18.67 -0.68
C HIS A 319 14.14 19.47 0.30
N GLY A 320 14.54 19.49 1.58
CA GLY A 320 13.74 20.03 2.70
C GLY A 320 12.91 19.00 3.47
N ILE A 321 12.73 17.76 3.00
CA ILE A 321 11.87 16.76 3.67
C ILE A 321 12.31 16.41 5.10
N HIS A 322 13.61 16.48 5.40
CA HIS A 322 14.17 16.25 6.73
C HIS A 322 13.68 17.28 7.78
N ARG A 323 13.09 18.40 7.35
CA ARG A 323 12.47 19.41 8.22
C ARG A 323 11.02 19.11 8.56
N ALA A 324 10.38 18.16 7.87
CA ALA A 324 9.02 17.74 8.18
C ALA A 324 8.94 17.07 9.56
N ASP A 325 7.75 17.13 10.17
CA ASP A 325 7.44 16.43 11.42
C ASP A 325 6.90 15.03 11.16
N SER A 326 6.23 14.82 10.01
CA SER A 326 5.85 13.50 9.55
C SER A 326 5.84 13.34 8.03
N VAL A 327 6.03 12.12 7.56
CA VAL A 327 6.07 11.74 6.14
C VAL A 327 5.22 10.50 5.91
N ALA A 328 4.31 10.56 4.93
CA ALA A 328 3.67 9.36 4.40
C ALA A 328 4.45 8.84 3.19
N TRP A 329 4.75 7.53 3.12
CA TRP A 329 5.48 6.93 1.99
C TRP A 329 4.97 5.53 1.67
N ASN A 330 4.64 5.25 0.40
CA ASN A 330 4.05 3.98 -0.01
C ASN A 330 4.98 3.16 -0.93
N PRO A 331 5.74 2.20 -0.38
CA PRO A 331 6.51 1.24 -1.19
C PRO A 331 5.68 0.42 -2.18
N HIS A 332 4.38 0.21 -1.94
CA HIS A 332 3.53 -0.56 -2.87
C HIS A 332 3.33 0.11 -4.25
N LYS A 333 3.71 1.38 -4.38
CA LYS A 333 3.65 2.13 -5.64
C LYS A 333 4.91 1.90 -6.47
N MET A 334 5.80 2.89 -6.54
CA MET A 334 7.02 2.89 -7.38
C MET A 334 7.98 1.72 -7.08
N LEU A 335 7.99 1.19 -5.85
CA LEU A 335 8.90 0.11 -5.44
C LEU A 335 8.28 -1.28 -5.56
N MET A 336 7.04 -1.38 -6.06
CA MET A 336 6.37 -2.64 -6.39
C MET A 336 6.23 -3.62 -5.20
N ALA A 337 6.21 -3.12 -3.96
CA ALA A 337 6.12 -3.96 -2.78
C ALA A 337 4.79 -4.76 -2.66
N GLY A 338 3.79 -4.47 -3.50
CA GLY A 338 2.48 -5.11 -3.48
C GLY A 338 1.50 -4.42 -2.53
N ILE A 339 0.23 -4.33 -2.94
CA ILE A 339 -0.82 -3.63 -2.18
C ILE A 339 -1.20 -4.44 -0.93
N GLN A 340 -1.41 -3.83 0.24
CA GLN A 340 -1.03 -2.45 0.64
C GLN A 340 0.36 -2.43 1.26
N CYS A 341 1.09 -1.32 1.21
CA CYS A 341 2.37 -1.15 1.92
C CYS A 341 2.63 0.35 2.02
N CYS A 342 2.29 0.93 3.16
CA CYS A 342 2.23 2.38 3.38
C CYS A 342 2.75 2.67 4.77
N ALA A 343 3.80 3.47 4.90
CA ALA A 343 4.34 3.87 6.19
C ALA A 343 3.95 5.32 6.48
N LEU A 344 3.57 5.56 7.73
CA LEU A 344 3.71 6.87 8.34
C LEU A 344 5.02 6.89 9.15
N LEU A 345 5.83 7.90 8.91
CA LEU A 345 7.10 8.15 9.59
C LEU A 345 6.96 9.46 10.34
N VAL A 346 7.38 9.51 11.59
CA VAL A 346 7.26 10.67 12.49
C VAL A 346 8.64 10.98 13.05
N LYS A 347 9.02 12.25 13.03
CA LYS A 347 10.33 12.70 13.51
C LYS A 347 10.48 12.60 15.03
N ASP A 348 9.35 12.71 15.73
CA ASP A 348 9.25 12.53 17.18
C ASP A 348 9.67 11.11 17.60
N ASN A 349 10.46 11.03 18.67
CA ASN A 349 10.95 9.80 19.30
C ASN A 349 10.53 9.71 20.78
N SER A 350 9.62 10.57 21.24
CA SER A 350 9.14 10.62 22.63
C SER A 350 7.82 9.88 22.81
N ASP A 351 7.60 8.79 22.06
CA ASP A 351 6.37 7.99 22.10
C ASP A 351 5.09 8.74 21.69
N LEU A 352 5.17 9.85 20.94
CA LEU A 352 3.98 10.63 20.53
C LEU A 352 2.90 9.77 19.82
N LEU A 353 3.31 8.81 18.99
CA LEU A 353 2.39 7.85 18.36
C LEU A 353 1.62 7.04 19.41
N LYS A 354 2.34 6.50 20.39
CA LYS A 354 1.77 5.69 21.47
C LYS A 354 0.83 6.54 22.33
N GLU A 355 1.26 7.73 22.76
CA GLU A 355 0.43 8.60 23.58
C GLU A 355 -0.86 9.03 22.87
N CYS A 356 -0.76 9.36 21.59
CA CYS A 356 -1.90 9.77 20.77
C CYS A 356 -2.94 8.65 20.62
N TYR A 357 -2.49 7.41 20.34
CA TYR A 357 -3.37 6.30 19.95
C TYR A 357 -3.66 5.29 21.05
N SER A 358 -2.92 5.28 22.15
CA SER A 358 -3.07 4.26 23.19
C SER A 358 -4.46 4.32 23.82
N ALA A 359 -5.06 3.13 23.95
CA ALA A 359 -6.28 2.89 24.72
C ALA A 359 -6.01 2.10 26.01
N LYS A 360 -4.75 1.67 26.24
CA LYS A 360 -4.32 0.90 27.41
C LYS A 360 -5.22 -0.31 27.71
N ALA A 361 -5.62 -1.04 26.66
CA ALA A 361 -6.48 -2.21 26.79
C ALA A 361 -5.78 -3.33 27.58
N SER A 362 -6.28 -3.61 28.78
CA SER A 362 -5.64 -4.51 29.76
C SER A 362 -5.53 -5.98 29.31
N TYR A 363 -6.39 -6.43 28.40
CA TYR A 363 -6.37 -7.79 27.88
C TYR A 363 -5.29 -8.04 26.81
N LEU A 364 -4.65 -6.98 26.29
CA LEU A 364 -3.71 -7.07 25.16
C LEU A 364 -2.34 -6.48 25.49
N PHE A 365 -2.30 -5.32 26.15
CA PHE A 365 -1.08 -4.56 26.44
C PHE A 365 -0.67 -4.65 27.91
N GLN A 366 -0.59 -5.89 28.41
CA GLN A 366 -0.07 -6.21 29.73
C GLN A 366 1.37 -5.70 29.88
N GLN A 367 1.69 -5.05 31.00
CA GLN A 367 3.02 -4.48 31.26
C GLN A 367 3.93 -5.43 32.02
N ASP A 368 3.38 -6.51 32.57
CA ASP A 368 4.03 -7.55 33.38
C ASP A 368 4.43 -8.79 32.56
N LYS A 369 4.61 -8.62 31.23
CA LYS A 369 5.06 -9.70 30.36
C LYS A 369 6.53 -10.05 30.62
N PHE A 370 6.91 -11.28 30.25
CA PHE A 370 8.26 -11.83 30.45
C PHE A 370 9.31 -11.32 29.44
N TYR A 371 8.98 -10.30 28.64
CA TYR A 371 9.84 -9.68 27.62
C TYR A 371 9.69 -8.16 27.66
N ASP A 372 10.58 -7.46 26.96
CA ASP A 372 10.52 -6.00 26.83
C ASP A 372 9.29 -5.57 26.02
N VAL A 373 8.27 -5.04 26.70
CA VAL A 373 7.01 -4.61 26.10
C VAL A 373 7.14 -3.35 25.23
N SER A 374 8.32 -2.72 25.15
CA SER A 374 8.57 -1.62 24.21
C SER A 374 8.50 -2.06 22.74
N TYR A 375 8.67 -3.36 22.47
CA TYR A 375 8.48 -3.95 21.14
C TYR A 375 7.01 -4.10 20.74
N ASP A 376 6.05 -3.98 21.66
CA ASP A 376 4.63 -4.03 21.35
C ASP A 376 4.20 -2.70 20.69
N THR A 377 3.69 -2.77 19.45
CA THR A 377 3.36 -1.58 18.65
C THR A 377 1.86 -1.32 18.51
N GLY A 378 1.01 -2.20 19.04
CA GLY A 378 -0.45 -2.08 18.87
C GLY A 378 -1.02 -0.76 19.37
N ASP A 379 -0.53 -0.25 20.51
CA ASP A 379 -0.98 1.03 21.09
C ASP A 379 -0.47 2.28 20.33
N LYS A 380 0.32 2.11 19.26
CA LYS A 380 0.70 3.17 18.31
C LYS A 380 -0.30 3.29 17.14
N SER A 381 -1.33 2.43 17.08
CA SER A 381 -2.26 2.29 15.97
C SER A 381 -3.70 2.56 16.38
N ILE A 382 -4.51 3.12 15.47
CA ILE A 382 -5.98 3.05 15.57
C ILE A 382 -6.51 1.63 15.28
N GLN A 383 -5.70 0.75 14.70
CA GLN A 383 -6.09 -0.62 14.39
C GLN A 383 -5.75 -1.55 15.56
N CYS A 384 -6.62 -2.52 15.83
CA CYS A 384 -6.30 -3.62 16.73
C CYS A 384 -5.47 -4.69 15.98
N SER A 385 -6.10 -5.44 15.07
CA SER A 385 -5.38 -6.37 14.20
C SER A 385 -4.73 -5.62 13.04
N ARG A 386 -3.51 -6.03 12.69
CA ARG A 386 -2.72 -5.35 11.67
C ARG A 386 -1.82 -6.34 10.94
N ARG A 387 -1.73 -6.21 9.62
CA ARG A 387 -0.94 -7.10 8.76
C ARG A 387 0.53 -6.66 8.73
N PRO A 388 1.51 -7.58 8.64
CA PRO A 388 2.93 -7.24 8.57
C PRO A 388 3.34 -6.73 7.18
N ASP A 389 2.76 -5.62 6.72
CA ASP A 389 2.97 -5.12 5.35
C ASP A 389 4.41 -4.66 5.08
N ALA A 390 5.22 -4.43 6.11
CA ALA A 390 6.65 -4.16 5.99
C ALA A 390 7.44 -5.38 5.45
N PHE A 391 6.98 -6.62 5.70
CA PHE A 391 7.74 -7.84 5.40
C PHE A 391 8.01 -8.04 3.91
N LYS A 392 6.99 -7.85 3.07
CA LYS A 392 7.15 -7.96 1.60
C LYS A 392 8.07 -6.89 1.02
N PHE A 393 8.09 -5.70 1.61
CA PHE A 393 9.05 -4.67 1.22
C PHE A 393 10.46 -5.00 1.70
N TRP A 394 10.60 -5.47 2.95
CA TRP A 394 11.87 -5.96 3.49
C TRP A 394 12.48 -7.05 2.61
N MET A 395 11.69 -8.03 2.15
CA MET A 395 12.16 -9.11 1.28
C MET A 395 12.68 -8.57 -0.06
N THR A 396 11.93 -7.63 -0.67
CA THR A 396 12.36 -6.95 -1.90
C THR A 396 13.68 -6.20 -1.68
N TRP A 397 13.81 -5.51 -0.55
CA TRP A 397 15.02 -4.76 -0.21
C TRP A 397 16.20 -5.70 0.03
N LYS A 398 16.00 -6.83 0.72
CA LYS A 398 17.04 -7.84 0.92
C LYS A 398 17.52 -8.44 -0.40
N ALA A 399 16.60 -8.71 -1.33
CA ALA A 399 16.93 -9.32 -2.61
C ALA A 399 17.66 -8.36 -3.58
N LEU A 400 17.27 -7.08 -3.61
CA LEU A 400 17.78 -6.11 -4.59
C LEU A 400 18.87 -5.19 -4.03
N GLY A 401 18.91 -5.05 -2.70
CA GLY A 401 19.64 -3.98 -2.03
C GLY A 401 19.13 -2.59 -2.39
N THR A 402 19.70 -1.57 -1.74
CA THR A 402 19.42 -0.16 -2.07
C THR A 402 19.77 0.17 -3.52
N LEU A 403 20.85 -0.42 -4.06
CA LEU A 403 21.32 -0.14 -5.42
C LEU A 403 20.33 -0.65 -6.48
N GLY A 404 19.77 -1.86 -6.32
CA GLY A 404 18.78 -2.37 -7.25
C GLY A 404 17.46 -1.58 -7.21
N LEU A 405 17.04 -1.13 -6.02
CA LEU A 405 15.89 -0.22 -5.88
C LEU A 405 16.15 1.14 -6.56
N GLU A 406 17.34 1.72 -6.35
CA GLU A 406 17.78 2.95 -7.01
C GLU A 406 17.74 2.81 -8.54
N GLU A 407 18.26 1.71 -9.08
CA GLU A 407 18.27 1.44 -10.52
C GLU A 407 16.87 1.37 -11.11
N ARG A 408 15.93 0.68 -10.44
CA ARG A 408 14.52 0.62 -10.85
C ARG A 408 13.88 2.01 -10.91
N VAL A 409 14.09 2.83 -9.89
CA VAL A 409 13.60 4.22 -9.84
C VAL A 409 14.20 5.06 -10.97
N ASN A 410 15.52 4.97 -11.17
CA ASN A 410 16.23 5.68 -12.23
C ASN A 410 15.71 5.28 -13.62
N ARG A 411 15.49 3.98 -13.85
CA ARG A 411 14.98 3.45 -15.12
C ARG A 411 13.56 3.95 -15.40
N ALA A 412 12.66 3.92 -14.43
CA ALA A 412 11.30 4.43 -14.58
C ALA A 412 11.29 5.92 -14.97
N LEU A 413 12.15 6.71 -14.34
CA LEU A 413 12.31 8.14 -14.64
C LEU A 413 12.95 8.40 -15.99
N ALA A 414 13.90 7.56 -16.42
CA ALA A 414 14.49 7.64 -17.75
C ALA A 414 13.47 7.31 -18.84
N LEU A 415 12.69 6.24 -18.69
CA LEU A 415 11.62 5.85 -19.61
C LEU A 415 10.58 6.97 -19.76
N SER A 416 10.21 7.62 -18.66
CA SER A 416 9.29 8.77 -18.68
C SER A 416 9.83 9.93 -19.53
N ARG A 417 11.14 10.22 -19.43
CA ARG A 417 11.79 11.27 -20.24
C ARG A 417 11.87 10.89 -21.72
N SER A 418 12.22 9.64 -22.02
CA SER A 418 12.30 9.15 -23.41
C SER A 418 10.93 9.15 -24.09
N PHE A 419 9.87 8.71 -23.41
CA PHE A 419 8.52 8.71 -23.95
C PHE A 419 8.04 10.13 -24.31
N ARG A 420 8.35 11.12 -23.47
CA ARG A 420 8.10 12.54 -23.78
C ARG A 420 8.81 12.99 -25.06
N PHE A 421 10.08 12.61 -25.22
CA PHE A 421 10.88 12.98 -26.38
C PHE A 421 10.33 12.36 -27.67
N CYS A 422 9.99 11.07 -27.66
CA CYS A 422 9.42 10.39 -28.83
C CYS A 422 8.07 10.99 -29.25
N ILE A 423 7.20 11.35 -28.30
CA ILE A 423 5.91 11.96 -28.65
C ILE A 423 6.08 13.35 -29.27
N PHE A 424 7.01 14.16 -28.75
CA PHE A 424 7.30 15.49 -29.32
C PHE A 424 7.76 15.42 -30.78
N LEU A 425 8.42 14.33 -31.19
CA LEU A 425 8.87 14.11 -32.56
C LEU A 425 7.75 13.60 -33.50
N ILE A 426 6.81 12.81 -33.00
CA ILE A 426 5.80 12.12 -33.83
C ILE A 426 4.52 12.94 -33.98
N PHE A 427 4.10 13.60 -32.92
CA PHE A 427 2.89 14.42 -32.91
C PHE A 427 3.29 15.81 -32.42
N SER A 428 2.94 16.87 -33.14
CA SER A 428 3.10 18.26 -32.67
C SER A 428 2.15 18.58 -31.50
N CYS A 429 2.15 17.74 -30.47
CA CYS A 429 1.30 17.78 -29.29
C CYS A 429 1.88 18.75 -28.25
N HIS A 430 0.99 19.55 -27.65
CA HIS A 430 1.34 20.44 -26.56
C HIS A 430 1.34 19.69 -25.22
N CYS A 431 2.51 19.62 -24.57
CA CYS A 431 2.67 19.08 -23.22
C CYS A 431 2.20 20.13 -22.19
N HIS A 432 1.35 19.76 -21.23
CA HIS A 432 0.74 20.74 -20.30
C HIS A 432 1.77 21.41 -19.38
N THR A 433 2.95 20.80 -19.19
CA THR A 433 4.07 21.38 -18.44
C THR A 433 5.41 21.27 -19.19
N ARG A 434 6.27 22.29 -19.08
CA ARG A 434 7.62 22.29 -19.69
C ARG A 434 8.62 21.37 -18.98
N SER A 435 8.31 20.85 -17.77
CA SER A 435 9.17 19.96 -16.97
C SER A 435 8.37 18.81 -16.34
N VAL A 436 8.86 17.57 -16.50
CA VAL A 436 8.35 16.37 -15.79
C VAL A 436 9.20 16.16 -14.54
N CYS A 437 8.59 16.21 -13.35
CA CYS A 437 9.30 15.99 -12.09
C CYS A 437 9.30 14.50 -11.65
N LEU A 438 8.20 13.76 -11.82
CA LEU A 438 8.13 12.28 -11.73
C LEU A 438 7.10 11.70 -12.72
N SER A 439 6.92 10.37 -12.74
CA SER A 439 6.30 9.60 -13.83
C SER A 439 4.78 9.68 -14.11
N PRO A 440 3.96 10.57 -13.54
CA PRO A 440 2.72 10.93 -14.22
C PRO A 440 3.06 11.83 -15.42
N LEU A 441 2.95 11.27 -16.62
CA LEU A 441 3.03 12.07 -17.84
C LEU A 441 1.61 12.50 -18.23
N ALA A 442 1.26 13.76 -17.94
CA ALA A 442 -0.03 14.33 -18.33
C ALA A 442 0.05 14.92 -19.75
N MET A 443 -0.76 14.40 -20.68
CA MET A 443 -0.78 14.81 -22.09
C MET A 443 -2.21 14.94 -22.63
N ILE A 444 -2.40 15.82 -23.62
CA ILE A 444 -3.63 15.91 -24.41
C ILE A 444 -3.33 15.38 -25.81
N LEU A 445 -4.01 14.31 -26.20
CA LEU A 445 -4.02 13.83 -27.59
C LEU A 445 -5.08 14.61 -28.37
N ARG A 446 -4.68 15.35 -29.41
CA ARG A 446 -5.62 15.97 -30.36
C ARG A 446 -5.67 15.12 -31.63
N PRO A 447 -6.84 14.58 -32.01
CA PRO A 447 -6.97 13.87 -33.29
C PRO A 447 -6.72 14.82 -34.48
N PRO A 448 -6.29 14.29 -35.64
CA PRO A 448 -5.96 15.07 -36.85
C PRO A 448 -7.16 15.75 -37.53
N GLN A 449 -8.39 15.46 -37.09
CA GLN A 449 -9.61 16.19 -37.46
C GLN A 449 -10.33 16.67 -36.19
N PRO A 450 -11.19 17.72 -36.26
CA PRO A 450 -11.98 18.18 -35.13
C PRO A 450 -13.09 17.16 -34.81
N CYS A 451 -12.68 15.99 -34.34
CA CYS A 451 -13.54 15.04 -33.69
C CYS A 451 -13.61 15.43 -32.21
N GLY A 452 -14.78 15.28 -31.60
CA GLY A 452 -15.01 15.61 -30.19
C GLY A 452 -14.05 14.94 -29.18
N PRO A 453 -14.27 15.16 -27.87
CA PRO A 453 -13.27 14.91 -26.82
C PRO A 453 -12.69 13.48 -26.77
N VAL A 454 -11.57 13.30 -26.06
CA VAL A 454 -10.73 12.09 -25.81
C VAL A 454 -11.50 10.81 -25.34
N SER A 455 -12.83 10.89 -25.21
CA SER A 455 -13.74 9.80 -24.84
C SER A 455 -13.61 8.49 -25.66
N PRO A 456 -13.44 8.49 -27.01
CA PRO A 456 -13.41 7.25 -27.78
C PRO A 456 -12.24 6.32 -27.42
N ILE A 457 -11.06 6.86 -27.14
CA ILE A 457 -9.84 6.08 -26.88
C ILE A 457 -9.92 5.35 -25.53
N LYS A 458 -10.53 5.98 -24.51
CA LYS A 458 -10.70 5.41 -23.16
C LYS A 458 -11.62 4.19 -23.15
N THR A 459 -12.64 4.18 -24.02
CA THR A 459 -13.56 3.03 -24.14
C THR A 459 -12.96 1.96 -25.05
N PHE A 460 -12.22 2.37 -26.09
CA PHE A 460 -11.73 1.48 -27.13
C PHE A 460 -10.49 0.66 -26.72
N LEU A 461 -9.49 1.25 -26.06
CA LEU A 461 -8.27 0.53 -25.70
C LEU A 461 -8.49 -0.60 -24.67
N PRO A 462 -9.28 -0.41 -23.59
CA PRO A 462 -9.65 -1.51 -22.69
C PRO A 462 -10.52 -2.56 -23.36
N SER A 463 -11.39 -2.19 -24.32
CA SER A 463 -12.20 -3.18 -25.07
C SER A 463 -11.36 -4.07 -25.98
N LEU A 464 -10.21 -3.58 -26.46
CA LEU A 464 -9.25 -4.37 -27.23
C LEU A 464 -8.30 -5.18 -26.32
N GLY A 465 -8.10 -4.73 -25.08
CA GLY A 465 -7.36 -5.46 -24.05
C GLY A 465 -5.83 -5.38 -24.13
N TYR A 466 -5.24 -4.57 -25.01
CA TYR A 466 -3.78 -4.56 -25.24
C TYR A 466 -2.99 -3.51 -24.45
N ILE A 467 -3.65 -2.45 -23.96
CA ILE A 467 -3.04 -1.41 -23.13
C ILE A 467 -4.09 -0.82 -22.18
N SER A 468 -3.68 -0.44 -20.97
CA SER A 468 -4.56 0.22 -20.01
C SER A 468 -3.92 1.52 -19.53
N LEU A 469 -4.61 2.65 -19.76
CA LEU A 469 -4.21 4.00 -19.40
C LEU A 469 -5.38 4.71 -18.73
N SER A 470 -5.10 5.53 -17.70
CA SER A 470 -6.10 6.39 -17.10
C SER A 470 -6.09 7.79 -17.74
N ALA A 471 -7.25 8.44 -17.77
CA ALA A 471 -7.41 9.82 -18.19
C ALA A 471 -8.30 10.55 -17.19
N ALA A 472 -7.85 11.73 -16.75
CA ALA A 472 -8.57 12.62 -15.85
C ALA A 472 -8.79 13.97 -16.54
N TRP A 473 -9.96 14.57 -16.31
CA TRP A 473 -10.31 15.87 -16.86
C TRP A 473 -9.83 16.98 -15.94
N LYS A 474 -9.20 18.01 -16.50
CA LYS A 474 -8.95 19.28 -15.82
C LYS A 474 -9.62 20.38 -16.64
N TRP A 475 -10.67 20.97 -16.09
CA TRP A 475 -11.26 22.18 -16.68
C TRP A 475 -10.21 23.29 -16.54
N THR A 476 -9.61 23.69 -17.65
CA THR A 476 -8.87 24.94 -17.70
C THR A 476 -9.88 26.02 -18.02
N ASN A 477 -10.26 26.83 -17.03
CA ASN A 477 -10.97 28.08 -17.28
C ASN A 477 -9.99 29.02 -18.00
N THR A 478 -9.82 28.80 -19.30
CA THR A 478 -9.34 29.84 -20.21
C THR A 478 -10.58 30.63 -20.58
N VAL A 479 -10.83 31.67 -19.78
CA VAL A 479 -11.70 32.77 -20.20
C VAL A 479 -10.98 33.41 -21.38
N ASN A 480 -11.62 33.40 -22.55
CA ASN A 480 -11.17 34.17 -23.71
C ASN A 480 -11.15 35.66 -23.41
#